data_AF-A0A645IHQ4-F1
#
_entry.id   AF-A0A645IHQ4-F1
#
_cell.length_a   1.000
_cell.length_b   1.000
_cell.length_c   1.000
_cell.angle_alpha   90.00
_cell.angle_beta   90.00
_cell.angle_gamma   90.00
#
_symmetry.space_group_name_H-M   'P 1'
#
loop_
_entity.id
_entity.type
_entity.pdbx_description
1 polymer ?
#
loop_
_entity_poly.entity_id
_entity_poly.type
_entity_poly.pdbx_seq_one_letter_code
_entity_poly.pdbx_strand_id
1 'polypeptide(L)'
;MKTILAVILFGIINIITLLLLVYFSITITRVALKGKKVSKFLGFVAFIALNAAIAYIEYKIIQLFPQTISFMPELLQGFPANAEPMLLDGTLITIRNSGLNINIAAVIYNIVIYVGLFLGTGYLIDNKIDI
;
A
#
# COMPACT_ATOMS: atom_id res chain seq x y z
N MET A 1 -11.44 16.23 -13.94
CA MET A 1 -10.73 15.21 -14.75
C MET A 1 -9.38 14.79 -14.14
N LYS A 2 -8.52 15.75 -13.75
CA LYS A 2 -7.21 15.48 -13.13
C LYS A 2 -7.27 14.59 -11.87
N THR A 3 -8.25 14.82 -11.00
CA THR A 3 -8.43 14.05 -9.75
C THR A 3 -8.86 12.61 -10.00
N ILE A 4 -9.73 12.37 -10.99
CA ILE A 4 -10.15 11.02 -11.39
C ILE A 4 -8.95 10.23 -11.93
N LEU A 5 -8.12 10.87 -12.74
CA LEU A 5 -6.89 10.26 -13.27
C LEU A 5 -5.90 9.92 -12.16
N ALA A 6 -5.74 10.78 -11.15
CA ALA A 6 -4.90 10.52 -9.99
C ALA A 6 -5.38 9.33 -9.15
N VAL A 7 -6.70 9.19 -8.95
CA VAL A 7 -7.29 8.05 -8.23
C VAL A 7 -7.06 6.74 -8.98
N ILE A 8 -7.27 6.73 -10.30
CA ILE A 8 -7.02 5.55 -11.13
C ILE A 8 -5.54 5.16 -11.08
N LEU A 9 -4.63 6.13 -11.22
CA LEU A 9 -3.19 5.88 -11.16
C LEU A 9 -2.78 5.30 -9.81
N PHE A 10 -3.30 5.85 -8.71
CA PHE A 10 -3.06 5.33 -7.37
C PHE A 10 -3.54 3.89 -7.23
N GLY A 11 -4.74 3.56 -7.74
CA GLY A 11 -5.25 2.19 -7.76
C GLY A 11 -4.34 1.22 -8.51
N ILE A 12 -3.86 1.61 -9.70
CA ILE A 12 -2.94 0.79 -10.51
C ILE A 12 -1.63 0.53 -9.76
N ILE A 13 -1.05 1.55 -9.14
CA ILE A 13 0.22 1.41 -8.37
C ILE A 13 0.04 0.43 -7.21
N ASN A 14 -1.10 0.47 -6.51
CA ASN A 14 -1.38 -0.47 -5.42
C ASN A 14 -1.51 -1.91 -5.93
N ILE A 15 -2.20 -2.13 -7.05
CA ILE A 15 -2.31 -3.45 -7.67
C ILE A 15 -0.94 -3.98 -8.09
N ILE A 16 -0.10 -3.15 -8.73
CA ILE A 16 1.26 -3.54 -9.12
C ILE A 16 2.08 -3.91 -7.89
N THR A 17 2.01 -3.11 -6.82
CA THR A 17 2.74 -3.37 -5.57
C THR A 17 2.32 -4.68 -4.93
N LEU A 18 1.00 -4.98 -4.92
CA LEU A 18 0.47 -6.25 -4.43
C LEU A 18 1.02 -7.43 -5.25
N LEU A 19 0.97 -7.35 -6.59
CA LEU A 19 1.54 -8.39 -7.45
C LEU A 19 3.02 -8.58 -7.18
N LEU A 20 3.78 -7.49 -7.09
CA LEU A 20 5.21 -7.51 -6.83
C LEU A 20 5.54 -8.20 -5.51
N LEU A 21 4.77 -7.92 -4.45
CA LEU A 21 4.92 -8.57 -3.14
C LEU A 21 4.64 -10.08 -3.21
N VAL A 22 3.58 -10.48 -3.94
CA VAL A 22 3.27 -11.90 -4.16
C VAL A 22 4.41 -12.59 -4.90
N TYR A 23 4.88 -12.01 -6.00
CA TYR A 23 5.99 -12.57 -6.77
C TYR A 23 7.28 -12.64 -5.97
N PHE A 24 7.61 -11.58 -5.23
CA PHE A 24 8.78 -11.57 -4.35
C PHE A 24 8.70 -12.70 -3.32
N SER A 25 7.55 -12.87 -2.67
CA SER A 25 7.36 -13.90 -1.66
C SER A 25 7.49 -15.33 -2.20
N ILE A 26 6.93 -15.59 -3.39
CA ILE A 26 7.08 -16.88 -4.07
C ILE A 26 8.56 -17.11 -4.41
N THR A 27 9.21 -16.09 -4.97
CA THR A 27 10.59 -16.14 -5.44
C THR A 27 11.56 -16.39 -4.28
N ILE A 28 11.49 -15.59 -3.21
CA ILE A 28 12.37 -15.74 -2.05
C ILE A 28 12.20 -17.11 -1.38
N THR A 29 10.96 -17.61 -1.28
CA THR A 29 10.68 -18.92 -0.70
C THR A 29 11.23 -20.05 -1.57
N ARG A 30 11.08 -19.93 -2.89
CA ARG A 30 11.61 -20.91 -3.85
C ARG A 30 13.14 -20.98 -3.77
N VAL A 31 13.80 -19.83 -3.69
CA VAL A 31 15.25 -19.71 -3.53
C VAL A 31 15.71 -20.29 -2.19
N ALA A 32 15.04 -19.93 -1.08
CA ALA A 32 15.37 -20.43 0.25
C ALA A 32 15.23 -21.96 0.37
N LEU A 33 14.26 -22.55 -0.32
CA LEU A 33 13.99 -23.99 -0.27
C LEU A 33 14.55 -24.79 -1.45
N LYS A 34 15.39 -24.16 -2.29
CA LYS A 34 15.99 -24.79 -3.50
C LYS A 34 14.96 -25.53 -4.37
N GLY A 35 13.80 -24.92 -4.61
CA GLY A 35 12.79 -25.44 -5.55
C GLY A 35 11.99 -26.67 -5.11
N LYS A 36 12.02 -27.08 -3.83
CA LYS A 36 11.19 -28.21 -3.33
C LYS A 36 9.68 -27.92 -3.52
N LYS A 37 8.86 -28.97 -3.72
CA LYS A 37 7.39 -28.88 -3.91
C LYS A 37 6.66 -28.07 -2.83
N VAL A 38 7.19 -28.03 -1.61
CA VAL A 38 6.63 -27.31 -0.44
C VAL A 38 6.76 -25.78 -0.57
N SER A 39 7.59 -25.28 -1.48
CA SER A 39 7.85 -23.85 -1.67
C SER A 39 6.62 -23.02 -2.03
N LYS A 40 5.58 -23.62 -2.64
CA LYS A 40 4.35 -22.90 -2.98
C LYS A 40 3.53 -22.52 -1.74
N PHE A 41 3.31 -23.47 -0.83
CA PHE A 41 2.56 -23.21 0.41
C PHE A 41 3.34 -22.27 1.33
N LEU A 42 4.65 -22.50 1.46
CA LEU A 42 5.48 -21.64 2.30
C LEU A 42 5.61 -20.21 1.73
N GLY A 43 5.45 -20.03 0.41
CA GLY A 43 5.42 -18.72 -0.24
C GLY A 43 4.18 -17.90 0.13
N PHE A 44 3.05 -18.55 0.39
CA PHE A 44 1.87 -17.88 0.93
C PHE A 44 2.08 -17.44 2.38
N VAL A 45 2.71 -18.29 3.21
CA VAL A 45 3.05 -17.94 4.60
C VAL A 45 4.05 -16.78 4.63
N ALA A 46 5.07 -16.82 3.77
CA ALA A 46 6.03 -15.72 3.63
C ALA A 46 5.35 -14.42 3.16
N PHE A 47 4.30 -14.51 2.34
CA PHE A 47 3.58 -13.34 1.85
C PHE A 47 2.84 -12.65 2.98
N ILE A 48 2.12 -13.42 3.80
CA ILE A 48 1.45 -12.91 5.00
C ILE A 48 2.47 -12.31 5.97
N ALA A 49 3.57 -13.01 6.22
CA ALA A 49 4.61 -12.54 7.13
C ALA A 49 5.25 -11.23 6.66
N LEU A 50 5.57 -11.11 5.36
CA LEU A 50 6.11 -9.89 4.78
C LEU A 50 5.10 -8.75 4.82
N ASN A 51 3.83 -9.01 4.48
CA ASN A 51 2.79 -8.00 4.52
C ASN A 51 2.59 -7.46 5.95
N ALA A 52 2.51 -8.37 6.94
CA ALA A 52 2.40 -8.01 8.35
C ALA A 52 3.63 -7.23 8.84
N ALA A 53 4.84 -7.64 8.45
CA ALA A 53 6.07 -6.93 8.78
C ALA A 53 6.10 -5.52 8.17
N ILE A 54 5.73 -5.38 6.90
CA ILE A 54 5.69 -4.09 6.21
C ILE A 54 4.72 -3.14 6.91
N ALA A 55 3.51 -3.61 7.22
CA ALA A 55 2.49 -2.82 7.91
C ALA A 55 2.90 -2.46 9.36
N TYR A 56 3.53 -3.39 10.08
CA TYR A 56 3.99 -3.13 11.44
C TYR A 56 5.09 -2.07 11.49
N ILE A 57 6.05 -2.14 10.56
CA ILE A 57 7.13 -1.14 10.45
C ILE A 57 6.55 0.21 10.04
N GLU A 58 5.62 0.25 9.08
CA GLU A 58 4.96 1.50 8.68
C GLU A 58 4.24 2.15 9.86
N TYR A 59 3.48 1.37 10.64
CA TYR A 59 2.82 1.84 11.85
C TYR A 59 3.81 2.47 12.84
N LYS A 60 4.97 1.83 13.04
CA LYS A 60 6.03 2.36 13.90
C LYS A 60 6.65 3.65 13.35
N ILE A 61 6.82 3.74 12.02
CA ILE A 61 7.31 4.97 11.36
C ILE A 61 6.32 6.11 11.55
N ILE A 62 5.02 5.87 11.39
CA ILE A 62 3.97 6.88 11.60
C ILE A 62 3.96 7.37 13.06
N GLN A 63 4.15 6.47 14.04
CA GLN A 63 4.26 6.85 15.45
C GLN A 63 5.51 7.69 15.73
N LEU A 64 6.65 7.33 15.14
CA LEU A 64 7.92 8.02 15.36
C LEU A 64 7.98 9.38 14.65
N PHE A 65 7.37 9.45 13.46
CA PHE A 65 7.32 10.65 12.63
C PHE A 65 5.86 11.00 12.30
N PRO A 66 5.09 11.58 13.25
CA PRO A 66 3.66 11.85 13.08
C PRO A 66 3.35 13.05 12.16
N GLN A 67 4.35 13.63 11.51
CA GLN A 67 4.17 14.80 10.65
C GLN A 67 3.42 14.41 9.37
N THR A 68 2.30 15.07 9.13
CA THR A 68 1.47 14.88 7.95
C THR A 68 1.31 16.18 7.18
N ILE A 69 1.17 16.07 5.86
CA ILE A 69 0.69 17.17 5.03
C ILE A 69 -0.76 16.88 4.67
N SER A 70 -1.63 17.82 4.99
CA SER A 70 -3.04 17.78 4.65
C SER A 70 -3.24 18.37 3.26
N PHE A 71 -3.81 17.57 2.36
CA PHE A 71 -4.25 18.04 1.05
C PHE A 71 -5.77 17.91 0.96
N MET A 72 -6.43 18.93 0.43
CA MET A 72 -7.86 18.90 0.14
C MET A 72 -8.04 18.64 -1.37
N PRO A 73 -8.44 17.41 -1.78
CA PRO A 73 -8.74 17.14 -3.17
C PRO A 73 -9.84 18.09 -3.68
N GLU A 74 -9.67 18.61 -4.88
CA GLU A 74 -10.61 19.56 -5.54
C GLU A 74 -12.05 19.02 -5.60
N LEU A 75 -12.21 17.69 -5.68
CA LEU A 75 -13.50 16.99 -5.64
C LEU A 75 -14.24 17.14 -4.29
N LEU A 76 -13.50 17.35 -3.20
CA LEU A 76 -14.03 17.51 -1.85
C LEU A 76 -14.19 18.98 -1.47
N GLN A 77 -13.61 19.93 -2.19
CA GLN A 77 -13.71 21.36 -1.86
C GLN A 77 -15.16 21.90 -1.92
N GLY A 78 -16.07 21.23 -2.63
CA GLY A 78 -17.49 21.56 -2.68
C GLY A 78 -18.31 21.11 -1.47
N PHE A 79 -17.76 20.28 -0.58
CA PHE A 79 -18.44 19.82 0.63
C PHE A 79 -17.92 20.61 1.85
N PRO A 80 -18.76 21.42 2.53
CA PRO A 80 -18.32 22.17 3.69
C PRO A 80 -17.80 21.22 4.78
N ALA A 81 -16.63 21.53 5.36
CA ALA A 81 -15.99 20.71 6.39
C ALA A 81 -16.84 20.58 7.67
N ASN A 82 -17.81 21.49 7.83
CA ASN A 82 -18.80 21.53 8.90
C ASN A 82 -20.22 21.49 8.31
N ALA A 83 -20.54 20.51 7.47
CA ALA A 83 -21.91 20.31 7.05
C ALA A 83 -22.78 19.99 8.28
N GLU A 84 -23.72 20.88 8.59
CA GLU A 84 -24.81 20.63 9.55
C GLU A 84 -25.47 19.27 9.20
N PRO A 85 -25.86 18.45 10.18
CA PRO A 85 -26.52 17.17 9.93
C PRO A 85 -27.72 17.35 9.00
N MET A 86 -27.70 16.73 7.83
CA MET A 86 -28.83 16.79 6.90
C MET A 86 -29.80 15.65 7.20
N LEU A 87 -31.07 15.97 7.37
CA LEU A 87 -32.16 14.99 7.46
C LEU A 87 -32.58 14.59 6.04
N LEU A 88 -32.30 13.36 5.65
CA LEU A 88 -32.82 12.76 4.43
C LEU A 88 -33.70 11.58 4.83
N ASP A 89 -35.00 11.69 4.57
CA ASP A 89 -36.00 10.64 4.82
C ASP A 89 -35.93 10.04 6.25
N GLY A 90 -35.96 10.93 7.26
CA GLY A 90 -35.89 10.55 8.68
C GLY A 90 -34.53 10.06 9.17
N THR A 91 -33.52 9.99 8.30
CA THR A 91 -32.16 9.58 8.64
C THR A 91 -31.24 10.79 8.72
N LEU A 92 -30.54 10.93 9.85
CA LEU A 92 -29.51 11.96 10.04
C LEU A 92 -28.23 11.54 9.32
N ILE A 93 -27.87 12.25 8.25
CA ILE A 93 -26.62 12.02 7.51
C ILE A 93 -25.65 13.17 7.81
N THR A 94 -24.49 12.83 8.38
CA THR A 94 -23.40 13.78 8.61
C THR A 94 -22.27 13.49 7.63
N ILE A 95 -22.01 14.40 6.70
CA ILE A 95 -20.88 14.29 5.76
C ILE A 95 -19.73 15.12 6.31
N ARG A 96 -18.73 14.46 6.90
CA ARG A 96 -17.50 15.12 7.36
C ARG A 96 -16.47 15.14 6.24
N ASN A 97 -15.96 16.33 5.94
CA ASN A 97 -14.83 16.50 5.04
C ASN A 97 -13.52 16.41 5.82
N SER A 98 -13.00 15.19 6.00
CA SER A 98 -11.62 15.03 6.47
C SER A 98 -10.69 15.11 5.27
N GLY A 99 -9.91 16.18 5.16
CA GLY A 99 -8.83 16.26 4.17
C GLY A 99 -7.92 15.03 4.24
N LEU A 100 -7.22 14.73 3.14
CA LEU A 100 -6.30 13.60 3.10
C LEU A 100 -5.02 13.98 3.85
N ASN A 101 -4.77 13.31 4.98
CA ASN A 101 -3.54 13.46 5.74
C ASN A 101 -2.52 12.44 5.26
N ILE A 102 -1.48 12.90 4.58
CA ILE A 102 -0.42 12.05 4.05
C ILE A 102 0.80 12.18 4.95
N ASN A 103 1.29 11.07 5.49
CA ASN A 103 2.52 11.02 6.28
C ASN A 103 3.74 10.89 5.37
N ILE A 104 4.65 11.86 5.40
CA ILE A 104 5.81 11.91 4.49
C ILE A 104 6.78 10.76 4.77
N ALA A 105 7.00 10.43 6.04
CA ALA A 105 7.87 9.32 6.41
C ALA A 105 7.29 7.99 5.92
N ALA A 106 5.97 7.79 6.04
CA ALA A 106 5.29 6.61 5.49
C ALA A 106 5.38 6.57 3.96
N VAL A 107 5.25 7.70 3.26
CA VAL A 107 5.42 7.75 1.80
C VAL A 107 6.84 7.35 1.38
N ILE A 108 7.87 7.90 2.02
CA ILE A 108 9.27 7.55 1.74
C ILE A 108 9.50 6.06 2.00
N TYR A 109 9.00 5.54 3.13
CA TYR A 109 9.07 4.13 3.45
C TYR A 109 8.42 3.24 2.37
N ASN A 110 7.21 3.58 1.93
CA ASN A 110 6.53 2.85 0.86
C ASN A 110 7.32 2.85 -0.45
N ILE A 111 7.97 3.97 -0.81
CA ILE A 111 8.86 4.04 -1.98
C ILE A 111 10.04 3.08 -1.81
N VAL A 112 10.69 3.06 -0.64
CA VAL A 112 11.81 2.18 -0.36
C VAL A 112 11.39 0.71 -0.42
N ILE A 113 10.23 0.35 0.12
CA ILE A 113 9.67 -1.00 0.02
C ILE A 113 9.40 -1.36 -1.44
N TYR A 114 8.79 -0.48 -2.22
CA TYR A 114 8.50 -0.74 -3.63
C TYR A 114 9.78 -1.00 -4.44
N VAL A 115 10.78 -0.13 -4.31
CA VAL A 115 12.08 -0.30 -4.96
C VAL A 115 12.78 -1.58 -4.50
N GLY A 116 12.74 -1.86 -3.19
CA GLY A 116 13.33 -3.07 -2.61
C GLY A 116 12.67 -4.36 -3.11
N LEU A 117 11.34 -4.39 -3.19
CA LEU A 117 10.60 -5.52 -3.76
C LEU A 117 10.90 -5.69 -5.25
N PHE A 118 11.00 -4.59 -6.00
CA PHE A 118 11.25 -4.63 -7.44
C PHE A 118 12.65 -5.18 -7.74
N LEU A 119 13.67 -4.54 -7.17
CA LEU A 119 15.06 -4.95 -7.34
C LEU A 119 15.34 -6.32 -6.74
N GLY A 120 14.77 -6.60 -5.56
CA GLY A 120 14.91 -7.88 -4.89
C GLY A 120 14.31 -9.02 -5.71
N THR A 121 13.12 -8.82 -6.29
CA THR A 121 12.50 -9.83 -7.16
C THR A 121 13.34 -10.04 -8.42
N GLY A 122 13.74 -8.97 -9.10
CA GLY A 122 14.56 -9.05 -10.32
C GLY A 122 15.88 -9.78 -10.06
N TYR A 123 16.62 -9.40 -9.01
CA TYR A 123 17.87 -10.04 -8.64
C TYR A 123 17.71 -11.54 -8.36
N LEU A 124 16.67 -11.93 -7.62
CA LEU A 124 16.44 -13.32 -7.26
C LEU A 124 16.01 -14.17 -8.47
N ILE A 125 15.23 -13.61 -9.40
CA ILE A 125 14.88 -14.30 -10.64
C ILE A 125 16.13 -14.49 -11.48
N ASP A 126 16.89 -13.43 -11.75
CA ASP A 126 18.02 -13.46 -12.69
C ASP A 126 19.21 -14.31 -12.19
N ASN A 127 19.46 -14.34 -10.87
CA ASN A 127 20.68 -14.94 -10.31
C ASN A 127 20.46 -16.22 -9.50
N LYS A 128 19.21 -16.56 -9.13
CA LYS A 128 18.92 -17.68 -8.21
C LYS A 128 17.86 -18.65 -8.72
N ILE A 129 17.10 -18.28 -9.76
CA ILE A 129 16.16 -19.18 -10.42
C ILE A 129 16.71 -19.46 -11.82
N ASP A 130 17.33 -20.62 -12.00
CA ASP A 130 17.50 -21.18 -13.35
C ASP A 130 16.09 -21.40 -13.92
N ILE A 131 15.74 -20.66 -14.97
CA ILE A 131 14.51 -20.86 -15.74
C ILE A 131 14.73 -22.00 -16.74
#